data_AF-A0A0L9ULT2-F1
#
_entry.id   AF-A0A0L9ULT2-F1
#
_cell.length_a   1.000
_cell.length_b   1.000
_cell.length_c   1.000
_cell.angle_alpha   90.00
_cell.angle_beta   90.00
_cell.angle_gamma   90.00
#
_symmetry.space_group_name_H-M   'P 1'
#
loop_
_entity.id
_entity.type
_entity.pdbx_description
1 polymer ?
#
loop_
_entity_poly.entity_id
_entity_poly.type
_entity_poly.pdbx_seq_one_letter_code
_entity_poly.pdbx_strand_id
1 'polypeptide(L)'
;MVVKFIRLDFYRFYGFQFLDLFGAQGLTHLVEQNDCIYPDLIRVFYFNLKYHDGIVTTKVNGVPIILDDEIWTNVAKLTIWDCVVKVHLEVTDFNRLLSFQSFLRHPQQQTNRRQLLVVGFKVEERLIHYLIVWLLCPCATNHAQCSMQDLLLLSEILNNIHIDWPTLISDTMLKAKKYHSYHLPHALLIFKILEYKGVSIKGEITQAIQAIDTEIGETMFRQMAFVARGHVIIHKDDEHQDDEDADMDAT
;
A
#
# COMPACT_ATOMS: atom_id res chain seq x y z
N MET A 1 -9.50 2.38 -12.58
CA MET A 1 -9.20 1.33 -11.58
C MET A 1 -7.70 1.34 -11.38
N VAL A 2 -7.24 1.08 -10.17
CA VAL A 2 -5.81 0.94 -9.91
C VAL A 2 -5.52 -0.52 -9.65
N VAL A 3 -4.53 -1.04 -10.37
CA VAL A 3 -4.02 -2.38 -10.15
C VAL A 3 -2.52 -2.25 -10.01
N LYS A 4 -2.04 -2.51 -8.80
CA LYS A 4 -0.63 -2.51 -8.46
C LYS A 4 -0.34 -3.79 -7.70
N PHE A 5 0.80 -4.41 -7.98
CA PHE A 5 1.29 -5.58 -7.26
C PHE A 5 2.80 -5.49 -7.15
N ILE A 6 3.37 -6.28 -6.24
CA ILE A 6 4.81 -6.42 -6.08
C ILE A 6 5.24 -7.87 -6.28
N ARG A 7 6.52 -8.07 -6.58
CA ARG A 7 7.17 -9.38 -6.52
C ARG A 7 8.13 -9.37 -5.35
N LEU A 8 7.83 -10.10 -4.27
CA LEU A 8 8.66 -10.05 -3.07
C LEU A 8 10.10 -10.49 -3.35
N ASP A 9 10.31 -11.46 -4.24
CA ASP A 9 11.66 -11.91 -4.61
C ASP A 9 12.53 -10.80 -5.24
N PHE A 10 11.92 -9.85 -5.97
CA PHE A 10 12.64 -8.69 -6.50
C PHE A 10 13.21 -7.82 -5.38
N TYR A 11 12.43 -7.58 -4.33
CA TYR A 11 12.87 -6.79 -3.17
C TYR A 11 13.84 -7.57 -2.28
N ARG A 12 13.64 -8.88 -2.14
CA ARG A 12 14.57 -9.76 -1.43
C ARG A 12 15.96 -9.74 -2.05
N PHE A 13 16.07 -9.69 -3.38
CA PHE A 13 17.34 -9.58 -4.09
C PHE A 13 18.16 -8.33 -3.69
N TYR A 14 17.47 -7.23 -3.35
CA TYR A 14 18.09 -5.98 -2.89
C TYR A 14 18.20 -5.88 -1.37
N GLY A 15 17.97 -6.97 -0.64
CA GLY A 15 18.18 -7.03 0.81
C GLY A 15 17.22 -6.19 1.66
N PHE A 16 16.06 -5.81 1.11
CA PHE A 16 15.04 -5.09 1.88
C PHE A 16 14.53 -5.94 3.06
N GLN A 17 14.23 -5.30 4.18
CA GLN A 17 13.77 -5.94 5.42
C GLN A 17 12.25 -5.85 5.60
N PHE A 18 11.57 -4.93 4.90
CA PHE A 18 10.13 -4.71 5.02
C PHE A 18 9.31 -5.96 4.67
N LEU A 19 9.90 -6.91 3.94
CA LEU A 19 9.28 -8.19 3.63
C LEU A 19 8.89 -8.93 4.91
N ASP A 20 9.74 -8.91 5.93
CA ASP A 20 9.46 -9.55 7.22
C ASP A 20 8.35 -8.80 7.96
N LEU A 21 8.35 -7.46 7.88
CA LEU A 21 7.28 -6.63 8.43
C LEU A 21 5.94 -6.94 7.75
N PHE A 22 5.91 -7.06 6.41
CA PHE A 22 4.70 -7.41 5.67
C PHE A 22 4.25 -8.85 5.95
N GLY A 23 5.21 -9.77 6.14
CA GLY A 23 4.95 -11.12 6.62
C GLY A 23 4.26 -11.13 7.98
N ALA A 24 4.79 -10.38 8.95
CA ALA A 24 4.22 -10.25 10.29
C ALA A 24 2.82 -9.61 10.29
N GLN A 25 2.55 -8.73 9.32
CA GLN A 25 1.22 -8.14 9.10
C GLN A 25 0.25 -9.06 8.35
N GLY A 26 0.69 -10.21 7.82
CA GLY A 26 -0.13 -11.10 7.00
C GLY A 26 -0.46 -10.55 5.60
N LEU A 27 0.35 -9.62 5.09
CA LEU A 27 0.07 -8.91 3.84
C LEU A 27 0.61 -9.59 2.58
N THR A 28 1.50 -10.57 2.72
CA THR A 28 2.25 -11.16 1.59
C THR A 28 1.33 -11.63 0.46
N HIS A 29 0.28 -12.38 0.78
CA HIS A 29 -0.68 -12.86 -0.21
C HIS A 29 -1.43 -11.70 -0.90
N LEU A 30 -1.78 -10.64 -0.17
CA LEU A 30 -2.52 -9.50 -0.72
C LEU A 30 -1.68 -8.68 -1.70
N VAL A 31 -0.39 -8.50 -1.42
CA VAL A 31 0.50 -7.62 -2.22
C VAL A 31 1.08 -8.29 -3.46
N GLU A 32 1.12 -9.62 -3.49
CA GLU A 32 1.61 -10.42 -4.62
C GLU A 32 0.49 -10.94 -5.54
N GLN A 33 -0.76 -10.52 -5.33
CA GLN A 33 -1.84 -10.92 -6.23
C GLN A 33 -1.53 -10.45 -7.66
N ASN A 34 -1.56 -11.38 -8.61
CA ASN A 34 -1.43 -11.08 -10.02
C ASN A 34 -2.33 -12.04 -10.79
N ASP A 35 -3.38 -11.50 -11.40
CA ASP A 35 -4.37 -12.23 -12.17
C ASP A 35 -5.04 -11.29 -13.18
N CYS A 36 -5.94 -11.80 -13.98
CA CYS A 36 -6.82 -10.96 -14.78
C CYS A 36 -7.91 -10.29 -13.93
N ILE A 37 -8.47 -9.20 -14.46
CA ILE A 37 -9.59 -8.48 -13.84
C ILE A 37 -10.76 -8.38 -14.80
N TYR A 38 -11.96 -8.24 -14.24
CA TYR A 38 -13.21 -8.01 -14.97
C TYR A 38 -13.76 -6.62 -14.59
N PRO A 39 -13.41 -5.56 -15.36
CA PRO A 39 -13.69 -4.18 -14.97
C PRO A 39 -15.17 -3.89 -14.71
N ASP A 40 -16.07 -4.50 -15.49
CA ASP A 40 -17.51 -4.25 -15.36
C ASP A 40 -18.09 -4.86 -14.08
N LEU A 41 -17.69 -6.09 -13.74
CA LEU A 41 -18.04 -6.70 -12.45
C LEU A 41 -17.52 -5.86 -11.26
N ILE A 42 -16.31 -5.32 -11.36
CA ILE A 42 -15.73 -4.47 -10.31
C ILE A 42 -16.53 -3.17 -10.19
N ARG A 43 -16.93 -2.55 -11.30
CA ARG A 43 -17.82 -1.38 -11.28
C ARG A 43 -19.16 -1.70 -10.62
N VAL A 44 -19.78 -2.84 -10.94
CA VAL A 44 -21.03 -3.28 -10.30
C VAL A 44 -20.85 -3.50 -8.80
N PHE A 45 -19.74 -4.14 -8.39
CA PHE A 45 -19.37 -4.32 -6.99
C PHE A 45 -19.37 -2.97 -6.23
N TYR A 46 -18.67 -1.96 -6.77
CA TYR A 46 -18.60 -0.63 -6.15
C TYR A 46 -19.92 0.13 -6.22
N PHE A 47 -20.65 0.04 -7.34
CA PHE A 47 -21.93 0.70 -7.51
C PHE A 47 -22.93 0.22 -6.43
N ASN A 48 -22.93 -1.08 -6.14
CA ASN A 48 -23.82 -1.68 -5.15
C ASN A 48 -23.26 -1.72 -3.71
N LEU A 49 -22.01 -1.29 -3.49
CA LEU A 49 -21.37 -1.30 -2.18
C LEU A 49 -22.14 -0.44 -1.16
N LYS A 50 -22.42 -0.98 0.02
CA LYS A 50 -23.16 -0.33 1.10
C LYS A 50 -22.49 -0.59 2.43
N TYR A 51 -22.64 0.35 3.35
CA TYR A 51 -22.22 0.23 4.73
C TYR A 51 -23.43 0.45 5.63
N HIS A 52 -23.71 -0.49 6.53
CA HIS A 52 -24.80 -0.41 7.49
C HIS A 52 -24.36 -1.11 8.79
N ASP A 53 -24.43 -0.41 9.92
CA ASP A 53 -24.10 -0.95 11.26
C ASP A 53 -22.77 -1.71 11.34
N GLY A 54 -21.70 -1.18 10.75
CA GLY A 54 -20.39 -1.82 10.76
C GLY A 54 -20.19 -2.91 9.69
N ILE A 55 -21.25 -3.24 8.93
CA ILE A 55 -21.22 -4.31 7.94
C ILE A 55 -21.14 -3.71 6.54
N VAL A 56 -20.13 -4.13 5.78
CA VAL A 56 -20.00 -3.79 4.36
C VAL A 56 -20.62 -4.89 3.51
N THR A 57 -21.53 -4.51 2.62
CA THR A 57 -22.24 -5.43 1.73
C THR A 57 -22.26 -4.93 0.30
N THR A 58 -22.43 -5.84 -0.65
CA THR A 58 -22.68 -5.53 -2.06
C THR A 58 -23.47 -6.66 -2.71
N LYS A 59 -23.88 -6.45 -3.96
CA LYS A 59 -24.58 -7.44 -4.77
C LYS A 59 -24.08 -7.38 -6.20
N VAL A 60 -23.62 -8.50 -6.75
CA VAL A 60 -23.11 -8.57 -8.13
C VAL A 60 -23.79 -9.72 -8.84
N ASN A 61 -24.38 -9.44 -10.02
CA ASN A 61 -25.12 -10.42 -10.82
C ASN A 61 -26.12 -11.28 -10.01
N GLY A 62 -26.84 -10.67 -9.07
CA GLY A 62 -27.81 -11.36 -8.24
C GLY A 62 -27.26 -11.98 -6.96
N VAL A 63 -25.94 -12.14 -6.83
CA VAL A 63 -25.27 -12.77 -5.68
C VAL A 63 -25.03 -11.73 -4.59
N PRO A 64 -25.62 -11.87 -3.38
CA PRO A 64 -25.32 -11.01 -2.24
C PRO A 64 -23.95 -11.38 -1.66
N ILE A 65 -23.16 -10.36 -1.31
CA ILE A 65 -21.81 -10.49 -0.77
C ILE A 65 -21.73 -9.63 0.50
N ILE A 66 -21.25 -10.23 1.58
CA ILE A 66 -20.91 -9.57 2.84
C ILE A 66 -19.39 -9.64 2.97
N LEU A 67 -18.75 -8.53 3.33
CA LEU A 67 -17.31 -8.50 3.61
C LEU A 67 -17.09 -8.79 5.09
N ASP A 68 -17.11 -10.07 5.43
CA ASP A 68 -16.95 -10.60 6.78
C ASP A 68 -15.61 -11.33 6.95
N ASP A 69 -15.39 -11.85 8.16
CA ASP A 69 -14.17 -12.58 8.54
C ASP A 69 -13.89 -13.79 7.64
N GLU A 70 -14.94 -14.40 7.07
CA GLU A 70 -14.81 -15.48 6.09
C GLU A 70 -14.11 -14.97 4.82
N ILE A 71 -14.54 -13.83 4.27
CA ILE A 71 -13.90 -13.21 3.11
C ILE A 71 -12.45 -12.82 3.43
N TRP A 72 -12.21 -12.17 4.57
CA TRP A 72 -10.88 -11.68 4.91
C TRP A 72 -9.89 -12.83 5.13
N THR A 73 -10.30 -13.89 5.82
CA THR A 73 -9.44 -15.03 6.12
C THR A 73 -9.27 -15.95 4.91
N ASN A 74 -10.36 -16.28 4.21
CA ASN A 74 -10.31 -17.31 3.16
C ASN A 74 -9.89 -16.76 1.79
N VAL A 75 -10.28 -15.53 1.46
CA VAL A 75 -10.01 -14.92 0.16
C VAL A 75 -8.80 -13.99 0.23
N ALA A 76 -8.79 -13.03 1.17
CA ALA A 76 -7.67 -12.09 1.29
C ALA A 76 -6.44 -12.73 1.96
N LYS A 77 -6.63 -13.82 2.71
CA LYS A 77 -5.61 -14.48 3.54
C LYS A 77 -5.03 -13.55 4.62
N LEU A 78 -5.84 -12.63 5.11
CA LEU A 78 -5.48 -11.74 6.20
C LEU A 78 -5.71 -12.43 7.54
N THR A 79 -4.81 -12.17 8.49
CA THR A 79 -4.99 -12.57 9.89
C THR A 79 -5.87 -11.54 10.58
N ILE A 80 -6.90 -12.02 11.28
CA ILE A 80 -7.76 -11.20 12.13
C ILE A 80 -7.20 -11.29 13.55
N TRP A 81 -6.89 -10.15 14.15
CA TRP A 81 -6.35 -10.10 15.51
C TRP A 81 -7.37 -9.46 16.46
N ASP A 82 -7.40 -9.93 17.70
CA ASP A 82 -8.32 -9.41 18.72
C ASP A 82 -7.85 -8.06 19.33
N CYS A 83 -6.57 -7.73 19.18
CA CYS A 83 -5.93 -6.53 19.73
C CYS A 83 -5.25 -5.73 18.61
N VAL A 84 -6.03 -4.88 17.95
CA VAL A 84 -5.58 -4.15 16.77
C VAL A 84 -5.75 -2.66 16.96
N VAL A 85 -4.76 -1.87 16.51
CA VAL A 85 -4.94 -0.43 16.45
C VAL A 85 -5.91 -0.10 15.33
N LYS A 86 -7.03 0.50 15.71
CA LYS A 86 -8.00 1.05 14.77
C LYS A 86 -7.48 2.38 14.26
N VAL A 87 -6.60 2.33 13.24
CA VAL A 87 -5.95 3.50 12.62
C VAL A 87 -6.96 4.52 12.06
N HIS A 88 -8.22 4.09 11.86
CA HIS A 88 -9.34 4.94 11.45
C HIS A 88 -9.96 5.76 12.59
N LEU A 89 -9.56 5.52 13.85
CA LEU A 89 -9.95 6.32 15.01
C LEU A 89 -8.81 7.29 15.33
N GLU A 90 -9.16 8.55 15.66
CA GLU A 90 -8.18 9.57 16.01
C GLU A 90 -7.31 9.09 17.18
N VAL A 91 -6.04 8.80 16.90
CA VAL A 91 -5.03 8.52 17.93
C VAL A 91 -4.66 9.87 18.55
N THR A 92 -5.29 10.21 19.68
CA THR A 92 -5.14 11.52 20.33
C THR A 92 -3.71 11.86 20.74
N ASP A 93 -2.84 10.86 20.95
CA ASP A 93 -1.46 11.05 21.41
C ASP A 93 -0.40 10.88 20.31
N PHE A 94 -0.79 10.68 19.04
CA PHE A 94 0.18 10.49 17.97
C PHE A 94 0.86 11.80 17.57
N ASN A 95 2.15 11.93 17.90
CA ASN A 95 2.94 13.07 17.47
C ASN A 95 3.39 12.92 16.02
N ARG A 96 2.58 13.48 15.11
CA ARG A 96 2.81 13.47 13.66
C ARG A 96 4.19 14.00 13.27
N LEU A 97 4.66 15.08 13.92
CA LEU A 97 5.92 15.71 13.55
C LEU A 97 7.12 14.86 13.98
N LEU A 98 7.10 14.33 15.20
CA LEU A 98 8.16 13.45 15.68
C LEU A 98 8.26 12.17 14.84
N SER A 99 7.12 11.57 14.51
CA SER A 99 7.08 10.36 13.68
C SER A 99 7.62 10.63 12.26
N PHE A 100 7.21 11.74 11.65
CA PHE A 100 7.77 12.15 10.36
C PHE A 100 9.30 12.33 10.44
N GLN A 101 9.80 12.96 11.51
CA GLN A 101 11.23 13.18 11.70
C GLN A 101 12.02 11.88 11.87
N SER A 102 11.46 10.86 12.53
CA SER A 102 12.14 9.57 12.71
C SER A 102 12.38 8.81 11.39
N PHE A 103 11.61 9.12 10.35
CA PHE A 103 11.72 8.48 9.04
C PHE A 103 12.73 9.18 8.12
N LEU A 104 13.17 10.40 8.45
CA LEU A 104 14.11 11.18 7.65
C LEU A 104 15.53 10.60 7.71
N ARG A 105 16.27 10.71 6.61
CA ARG A 105 17.72 10.47 6.55
C ARG A 105 18.49 11.51 7.37
N HIS A 106 18.11 12.78 7.22
CA HIS A 106 18.74 13.91 7.90
C HIS A 106 17.69 14.77 8.61
N PRO A 107 17.23 14.35 9.81
CA PRO A 107 16.18 15.06 10.55
C PRO A 107 16.52 16.53 10.86
N GLN A 108 17.81 16.85 11.03
CA GLN A 108 18.29 18.19 11.38
C GLN A 108 18.17 19.20 10.23
N GLN A 109 18.12 18.73 8.97
CA GLN A 109 18.07 19.57 7.79
C GLN A 109 16.64 19.99 7.40
N GLN A 110 15.62 19.59 8.17
CA GLN A 110 14.22 19.87 7.87
C GLN A 110 13.88 21.36 8.04
N THR A 111 13.81 22.08 6.92
CA THR A 111 13.51 23.52 6.87
C THR A 111 12.02 23.84 6.75
N ASN A 112 11.23 22.95 6.13
CA ASN A 112 9.81 23.19 5.89
C ASN A 112 8.91 22.26 6.72
N ARG A 113 8.38 22.76 7.83
CA ARG A 113 7.46 22.02 8.72
C ARG A 113 6.01 21.97 8.20
N ARG A 114 5.67 22.72 7.15
CA ARG A 114 4.30 22.78 6.62
C ARG A 114 4.01 21.67 5.61
N GLN A 115 5.02 21.17 4.91
CA GLN A 115 4.90 20.10 3.92
C GLN A 115 5.71 18.88 4.36
N LEU A 116 5.02 17.81 4.72
CA LEU A 116 5.63 16.54 5.13
C LEU A 116 5.90 15.69 3.89
N LEU A 117 7.01 15.97 3.21
CA LEU A 117 7.39 15.31 1.95
C LEU A 117 8.29 14.09 2.19
N VAL A 118 8.00 12.98 1.50
CA VAL A 118 8.73 11.70 1.65
C VAL A 118 10.11 11.68 1.00
N VAL A 119 10.47 12.70 0.23
CA VAL A 119 11.76 12.73 -0.49
C VAL A 119 12.97 12.63 0.46
N GLY A 120 12.82 13.14 1.68
CA GLY A 120 13.85 13.08 2.72
C GLY A 120 13.85 11.79 3.54
N PHE A 121 12.89 10.88 3.31
CA PHE A 121 12.83 9.61 4.05
C PHE A 121 14.01 8.72 3.69
N LYS A 122 14.36 7.83 4.62
CA LYS A 122 15.21 6.67 4.36
C LYS A 122 14.58 5.77 3.30
N VAL A 123 15.40 5.01 2.58
CA VAL A 123 14.99 4.22 1.40
C VAL A 123 13.82 3.29 1.71
N GLU A 124 13.93 2.55 2.81
CA GLU A 124 12.94 1.54 3.20
C GLU A 124 11.62 2.18 3.67
N GLU A 125 11.68 3.19 4.54
CA GLU A 125 10.51 3.93 4.99
C GLU A 125 9.77 4.62 3.84
N ARG A 126 10.51 5.18 2.88
CA ARG A 126 9.94 5.77 1.66
C ARG A 126 9.26 4.70 0.80
N LEU A 127 9.89 3.54 0.63
CA LEU A 127 9.32 2.43 -0.12
C LEU A 127 8.02 1.94 0.53
N ILE A 128 8.03 1.68 1.84
CA ILE A 128 6.84 1.23 2.58
C ILE A 128 5.71 2.26 2.46
N HIS A 129 6.00 3.56 2.62
CA HIS A 129 5.00 4.61 2.41
C HIS A 129 4.34 4.50 1.04
N TYR A 130 5.12 4.34 -0.03
CA TYR A 130 4.58 4.19 -1.37
C TYR A 130 3.78 2.90 -1.58
N LEU A 131 4.20 1.78 -0.98
CA LEU A 131 3.42 0.54 -0.98
C LEU A 131 2.07 0.74 -0.27
N ILE A 132 2.03 1.50 0.83
CA ILE A 132 0.80 1.88 1.51
C ILE A 132 -0.08 2.69 0.56
N VAL A 133 0.39 3.84 0.05
CA VAL A 133 -0.46 4.78 -0.69
C VAL A 133 -0.76 4.37 -2.15
N TRP A 134 -0.16 3.30 -2.66
CA TRP A 134 -0.46 2.78 -4.00
C TRP A 134 -1.21 1.46 -4.02
N LEU A 135 -1.00 0.61 -3.01
CA LEU A 135 -1.50 -0.77 -3.04
C LEU A 135 -2.47 -1.03 -1.88
N LEU A 136 -2.11 -0.68 -0.65
CA LEU A 136 -2.89 -1.03 0.54
C LEU A 136 -4.01 -0.03 0.84
N CYS A 137 -3.72 1.27 0.73
CA CYS A 137 -4.66 2.36 1.01
C CYS A 137 -4.53 3.47 -0.06
N PRO A 138 -4.92 3.21 -1.32
CA PRO A 138 -4.66 4.16 -2.38
C PRO A 138 -5.31 5.52 -2.15
N CYS A 139 -4.49 6.58 -2.18
CA CYS A 139 -4.96 7.96 -2.02
C CYS A 139 -5.16 8.65 -3.37
N ALA A 140 -6.16 9.54 -3.44
CA ALA A 140 -6.45 10.34 -4.64
C ALA A 140 -5.57 11.59 -4.77
N THR A 141 -4.77 11.90 -3.75
CA THR A 141 -3.98 13.13 -3.64
C THR A 141 -2.48 12.85 -3.85
N ASN A 142 -1.63 13.88 -3.72
CA ASN A 142 -0.20 13.78 -3.91
C ASN A 142 0.46 12.69 -3.05
N HIS A 143 0.94 11.62 -3.69
CA HIS A 143 1.59 10.48 -3.04
C HIS A 143 2.93 10.81 -2.38
N ALA A 144 3.56 11.93 -2.75
CA ALA A 144 4.80 12.38 -2.13
C ALA A 144 4.60 13.12 -0.80
N GLN A 145 3.37 13.45 -0.43
CA GLN A 145 3.05 14.13 0.83
C GLN A 145 2.38 13.16 1.80
N CYS A 146 2.90 13.06 3.02
CA CYS A 146 2.33 12.20 4.05
C CYS A 146 1.09 12.85 4.71
N SER A 147 -0.01 12.12 4.67
CA SER A 147 -1.16 12.34 5.55
C SER A 147 -0.84 11.91 6.99
N MET A 148 -1.71 12.23 7.94
CA MET A 148 -1.59 11.70 9.31
C MET A 148 -1.78 10.18 9.33
N GLN A 149 -2.70 9.66 8.52
CA GLN A 149 -2.97 8.23 8.39
C GLN A 149 -1.76 7.49 7.83
N ASP A 150 -1.06 8.06 6.83
CA ASP A 150 0.12 7.43 6.23
C ASP A 150 1.24 7.27 7.26
N LEU A 151 1.47 8.29 8.08
CA LEU A 151 2.50 8.27 9.12
C LEU A 151 2.18 7.30 10.24
N LEU A 152 0.90 7.18 10.61
CA LEU A 152 0.44 6.20 11.58
C LEU A 152 0.69 4.77 11.05
N LEU A 153 0.22 4.47 9.84
CA LEU A 153 0.40 3.15 9.22
C LEU A 153 1.88 2.80 9.06
N LEU A 154 2.68 3.75 8.57
CA LEU A 154 4.12 3.54 8.43
C LEU A 154 4.77 3.27 9.80
N SER A 155 4.43 4.05 10.82
CA SER A 155 4.92 3.85 12.19
C SER A 155 4.53 2.48 12.74
N GLU A 156 3.28 2.06 12.58
CA GLU A 156 2.79 0.79 13.10
C GLU A 156 3.46 -0.40 12.41
N ILE A 157 3.60 -0.37 11.07
CA ILE A 157 4.33 -1.39 10.32
C ILE A 157 5.79 -1.48 10.81
N LEU A 158 6.48 -0.35 10.93
CA LEU A 158 7.88 -0.32 11.35
C LEU A 158 8.10 -0.78 12.79
N ASN A 159 7.12 -0.55 13.68
CA ASN A 159 7.15 -1.04 15.06
C ASN A 159 6.54 -2.44 15.23
N ASN A 160 6.18 -3.10 14.12
CA ASN A 160 5.53 -4.41 14.11
C ASN A 160 4.25 -4.48 14.97
N ILE A 161 3.49 -3.39 14.99
CA ILE A 161 2.18 -3.31 15.63
C ILE A 161 1.13 -3.74 14.61
N HIS A 162 0.28 -4.70 14.96
CA HIS A 162 -0.74 -5.21 14.05
C HIS A 162 -1.80 -4.16 13.71
N ILE A 163 -2.13 -4.08 12.42
CA ILE A 163 -3.10 -3.14 11.83
C ILE A 163 -4.37 -3.88 11.41
N ASP A 164 -5.51 -3.19 11.49
CA ASP A 164 -6.82 -3.74 11.12
C ASP A 164 -7.00 -3.62 9.60
N TRP A 165 -6.27 -4.45 8.87
CA TRP A 165 -6.30 -4.47 7.41
C TRP A 165 -7.72 -4.68 6.85
N PRO A 166 -8.56 -5.61 7.37
CA PRO A 166 -9.95 -5.73 6.94
C PRO A 166 -10.74 -4.42 7.01
N THR A 167 -10.70 -3.73 8.16
CA THR A 167 -11.42 -2.47 8.34
C THR A 167 -10.83 -1.36 7.46
N LEU A 168 -9.50 -1.28 7.35
CA LEU A 168 -8.81 -0.26 6.59
C LEU A 168 -9.04 -0.39 5.08
N ILE A 169 -9.02 -1.62 4.55
CA ILE A 169 -9.35 -1.92 3.15
C ILE A 169 -10.82 -1.58 2.89
N SER A 170 -11.73 -1.95 3.79
CA SER A 170 -13.15 -1.63 3.70
C SER A 170 -13.41 -0.12 3.65
N ASP A 171 -12.80 0.65 4.55
CA ASP A 171 -12.90 2.10 4.59
C ASP A 171 -12.34 2.73 3.29
N THR A 172 -11.22 2.20 2.79
CA THR A 172 -10.63 2.61 1.51
C THR A 172 -11.60 2.36 0.34
N MET A 173 -12.27 1.20 0.30
CA MET A 173 -13.30 0.91 -0.70
C MET A 173 -14.50 1.87 -0.61
N LEU A 174 -14.96 2.19 0.61
CA LEU A 174 -16.08 3.11 0.84
C LEU A 174 -15.72 4.55 0.46
N LYS A 175 -14.51 5.01 0.78
CA LYS A 175 -13.97 6.31 0.33
C LYS A 175 -13.94 6.38 -1.18
N ALA A 176 -13.46 5.32 -1.86
CA ALA A 176 -13.41 5.27 -3.31
C ALA A 176 -14.81 5.31 -3.96
N LYS A 177 -15.81 4.70 -3.31
CA LYS A 177 -17.22 4.82 -3.75
C LYS A 177 -17.73 6.27 -3.60
N LYS A 178 -17.39 6.93 -2.50
CA LYS A 178 -17.93 8.26 -2.14
C LYS A 178 -17.34 9.39 -2.98
N TYR A 179 -16.06 9.30 -3.34
CA TYR A 179 -15.34 10.39 -3.99
C TYR A 179 -14.91 10.00 -5.41
N HIS A 180 -15.43 10.69 -6.43
CA HIS A 180 -15.10 10.43 -7.84
C HIS A 180 -13.63 10.65 -8.22
N SER A 181 -12.87 11.37 -7.39
CA SER A 181 -11.42 11.55 -7.57
C SER A 181 -10.61 10.29 -7.27
N TYR A 182 -11.19 9.32 -6.54
CA TYR A 182 -10.54 8.06 -6.24
C TYR A 182 -10.72 7.09 -7.39
N HIS A 183 -9.63 6.46 -7.78
CA HIS A 183 -9.72 5.23 -8.55
C HIS A 183 -10.26 4.10 -7.67
N LEU A 184 -10.94 3.13 -8.29
CA LEU A 184 -11.38 1.91 -7.60
C LEU A 184 -10.17 1.04 -7.22
N PRO A 185 -9.83 0.92 -5.92
CA PRO A 185 -8.70 0.11 -5.44
C PRO A 185 -9.05 -1.38 -5.42
N HIS A 186 -8.08 -2.23 -5.04
CA HIS A 186 -8.29 -3.66 -4.71
C HIS A 186 -9.02 -4.49 -5.77
N ALA A 187 -8.87 -4.14 -7.05
CA ALA A 187 -9.53 -4.82 -8.17
C ALA A 187 -9.29 -6.35 -8.16
N LEU A 188 -8.06 -6.77 -7.85
CA LEU A 188 -7.66 -8.17 -7.77
C LEU A 188 -8.34 -8.91 -6.61
N LEU A 189 -8.32 -8.32 -5.42
CA LEU A 189 -9.02 -8.87 -4.27
C LEU A 189 -10.53 -9.00 -4.53
N ILE A 190 -11.15 -7.96 -5.11
CA ILE A 190 -12.56 -7.98 -5.48
C ILE A 190 -12.83 -9.13 -6.45
N PHE A 191 -12.00 -9.30 -7.48
CA PHE A 191 -12.16 -10.43 -8.39
C PHE A 191 -12.11 -11.78 -7.65
N LYS A 192 -11.14 -11.99 -6.75
CA LYS A 192 -11.07 -13.21 -5.94
C LYS A 192 -12.29 -13.42 -5.04
N ILE A 193 -12.90 -12.35 -4.52
CA ILE A 193 -14.15 -12.43 -3.76
C ILE A 193 -15.30 -12.87 -4.65
N LEU A 194 -15.40 -12.33 -5.86
CA LEU A 194 -16.44 -12.69 -6.83
C LEU A 194 -16.33 -14.15 -7.26
N GLU A 195 -15.11 -14.61 -7.53
CA GLU A 195 -14.80 -16.02 -7.83
C GLU A 195 -15.22 -16.93 -6.66
N TYR A 196 -14.79 -16.59 -5.43
CA TYR A 196 -15.12 -17.35 -4.23
C TYR A 196 -16.63 -17.46 -3.97
N LYS A 197 -17.39 -16.38 -4.17
CA LYS A 197 -18.84 -16.38 -3.99
C LYS A 197 -19.63 -16.92 -5.20
N GLY A 198 -18.94 -17.39 -6.24
CA GLY A 198 -19.57 -18.03 -7.40
C GLY A 198 -20.29 -17.08 -8.35
N VAL A 199 -19.83 -15.82 -8.45
CA VAL A 199 -20.39 -14.86 -9.40
C VAL A 199 -20.01 -15.29 -10.83
N SER A 200 -21.01 -15.44 -11.69
CA SER A 200 -20.79 -15.83 -13.09
C SER A 200 -20.01 -14.76 -13.85
N ILE A 201 -18.89 -15.17 -14.45
CA ILE A 201 -18.06 -14.38 -15.38
C ILE A 201 -18.42 -14.59 -16.86
N LYS A 202 -19.45 -15.40 -17.14
CA LYS A 202 -19.83 -15.74 -18.52
C LYS A 202 -20.26 -14.48 -19.30
N GLY A 203 -19.52 -14.18 -20.37
CA GLY A 203 -19.79 -13.04 -21.24
C GLY A 203 -19.11 -11.73 -20.80
N GLU A 204 -18.34 -11.75 -19.71
CA GLU A 204 -17.58 -10.59 -19.23
C GLU A 204 -16.29 -10.41 -20.03
N ILE A 205 -15.88 -9.15 -20.23
CA ILE A 205 -14.63 -8.83 -20.91
C ILE A 205 -13.49 -8.81 -19.88
N THR A 206 -12.51 -9.69 -20.08
CA THR A 206 -11.31 -9.77 -19.27
C THR A 206 -10.29 -8.72 -19.68
N GLN A 207 -9.63 -8.10 -18.71
CA GLN A 207 -8.46 -7.26 -18.92
C GLN A 207 -7.25 -7.90 -18.23
N ALA A 208 -6.24 -8.25 -19.02
CA ALA A 208 -4.96 -8.75 -18.52
C ALA A 208 -4.16 -7.59 -17.91
N ILE A 209 -3.55 -7.84 -16.74
CA ILE A 209 -2.63 -6.90 -16.10
C ILE A 209 -1.30 -6.95 -16.85
N GLN A 210 -0.90 -5.83 -17.46
CA GLN A 210 0.44 -5.70 -18.05
C GLN A 210 1.41 -5.21 -16.98
N ALA A 211 2.48 -5.98 -16.74
CA ALA A 211 3.44 -5.71 -15.65
C ALA A 211 4.12 -4.33 -15.74
N ILE A 212 4.35 -3.81 -16.96
CA ILE A 212 5.14 -2.58 -17.21
C ILE A 212 4.61 -1.37 -16.43
N ASP A 213 3.29 -1.25 -16.26
CA ASP A 213 2.66 -0.12 -15.57
C ASP A 213 2.01 -0.49 -14.22
N THR A 214 2.05 -1.77 -13.84
CA THR A 214 1.31 -2.29 -12.67
C THR A 214 2.21 -2.93 -11.63
N GLU A 215 3.36 -3.47 -12.01
CA GLU A 215 4.37 -3.94 -11.07
C GLU A 215 5.08 -2.75 -10.42
N ILE A 216 5.09 -2.70 -9.09
CA ILE A 216 5.95 -1.78 -8.36
C ILE A 216 7.33 -2.47 -8.30
N GLY A 217 8.25 -2.02 -9.14
CA GLY A 217 9.59 -2.59 -9.30
C GLY A 217 10.61 -1.56 -9.74
N GLU A 218 11.49 -1.90 -10.68
CA GLU A 218 12.62 -1.04 -11.08
C GLU A 218 12.21 0.34 -11.60
N THR A 219 11.10 0.44 -12.35
CA THR A 219 10.57 1.72 -12.85
C THR A 219 10.27 2.69 -11.71
N MET A 220 9.84 2.16 -10.56
CA MET A 220 9.50 2.95 -9.38
C MET A 220 10.73 3.44 -8.62
N PHE A 221 11.80 2.65 -8.57
CA PHE A 221 13.08 3.12 -8.02
C PHE A 221 13.58 4.37 -8.76
N ARG A 222 13.48 4.38 -10.09
CA ARG A 222 13.85 5.56 -10.88
C ARG A 222 12.98 6.78 -10.56
N GLN A 223 11.67 6.59 -10.41
CA GLN A 223 10.74 7.67 -10.02
C GLN A 223 11.01 8.22 -8.61
N MET A 224 11.56 7.39 -7.72
CA MET A 224 11.95 7.80 -6.36
C MET A 224 13.36 8.37 -6.28
N ALA A 225 14.09 8.46 -7.40
CA ALA A 225 15.51 8.81 -7.45
C ALA A 225 16.37 7.85 -6.60
N PHE A 226 16.08 6.56 -6.70
CA PHE A 226 16.90 5.49 -6.15
C PHE A 226 17.80 4.88 -7.22
N VAL A 227 19.00 4.49 -6.82
CA VAL A 227 19.99 3.82 -7.65
C VAL A 227 20.46 2.54 -6.98
N ALA A 228 20.76 1.52 -7.78
CA ALA A 228 21.26 0.24 -7.30
C ALA A 228 22.80 0.25 -7.32
N ARG A 229 23.42 0.01 -6.17
CA ARG A 229 24.85 -0.20 -6.00
C ARG A 229 25.08 -1.65 -5.57
N GLY A 230 25.26 -2.53 -6.56
CA GLY A 230 25.26 -3.98 -6.32
C GLY A 230 23.89 -4.46 -5.84
N HIS A 231 23.85 -5.08 -4.66
CA HIS A 231 22.62 -5.57 -4.02
C HIS A 231 21.98 -4.56 -3.07
N VAL A 232 22.42 -3.30 -3.05
CA VAL A 232 21.89 -2.28 -2.14
C VAL A 232 21.25 -1.15 -2.95
N ILE A 233 20.10 -0.67 -2.49
CA ILE A 233 19.44 0.51 -3.06
C ILE A 233 19.76 1.73 -2.19
N ILE A 234 20.24 2.80 -2.81
CA ILE A 234 20.56 4.08 -2.16
C ILE A 234 19.85 5.24 -2.86
N HIS A 235 19.81 6.40 -2.22
CA HIS A 235 19.38 7.61 -2.91
C HIS A 235 20.44 8.08 -3.89
N LYS A 236 20.00 8.61 -5.03
CA LYS A 236 20.89 9.14 -6.05
C LYS A 236 21.79 10.28 -5.53
N ASP A 237 21.29 11.11 -4.61
CA ASP A 237 22.07 12.21 -4.04
C ASP A 237 23.23 11.72 -3.15
N ASP A 238 23.14 10.49 -2.63
CA ASP A 238 24.17 9.88 -1.78
C ASP A 238 25.25 9.17 -2.63
N GLU A 239 25.01 9.00 -3.95
CA GLU A 239 25.94 8.34 -4.88
C GLU A 239 27.25 9.11 -5.06
N HIS A 240 27.21 10.45 -4.92
CA HIS A 240 28.33 11.33 -5.18
C HIS A 240 29.13 11.73 -3.94
N GLN A 241 28.66 11.42 -2.72
CA GLN A 241 29.37 11.77 -1.48
C GLN A 241 30.57 10.85 -1.22
N ASP A 242 30.49 9.58 -1.59
CA ASP A 242 31.56 8.60 -1.36
C ASP A 242 32.81 8.85 -2.24
N ASP A 243 32.65 9.51 -3.39
CA ASP A 243 33.76 9.81 -4.31
C ASP A 243 34.54 11.08 -3.88
N GLU A 244 33.89 12.04 -3.19
CA GLU A 244 34.55 13.26 -2.70
C GLU A 244 35.34 13.01 -1.39
N ASP A 245 34.85 12.13 -0.51
CA ASP A 245 35.56 11.78 0.74
C ASP A 245 36.81 10.91 0.49
N ALA A 246 36.86 10.15 -0.62
CA ALA A 246 38.03 9.35 -1.00
C ALA A 246 39.23 10.19 -1.48
N ASP A 247 38.98 11.41 -1.98
CA ASP A 247 40.03 12.32 -2.47
C ASP A 247 40.61 13.21 -1.35
N MET A 248 39.91 13.36 -0.21
CA MET A 248 40.40 14.13 0.94
C MET A 248 41.39 13.37 1.83
N ASP A 249 41.41 12.04 1.80
CA ASP A 249 42.40 11.21 2.51
C ASP A 249 43.70 10.99 1.71
N ALA A 250 43.80 11.55 0.50
CA ALA A 250 44.96 11.42 -0.40
C ALA A 250 45.88 12.65 -0.46
N THR A 251 45.70 13.68 0.40
CA THR A 251 46.47 14.94 0.35
C THR A 251 47.33 15.20 1.58
#